data_AF-A0A2N8UBN6-F1
#
_entry.id   AF-A0A2N8UBN6-F1
#
_cell.length_a   1.000
_cell.length_b   1.000
_cell.length_c   1.000
_cell.angle_alpha   90.00
_cell.angle_beta   90.00
_cell.angle_gamma   90.00
#
_symmetry.space_group_name_H-M   'P 1'
#
loop_
_entity.id
_entity.type
_entity.pdbx_description
1 polymer ?
#
loop_
_entity_poly.entity_id
_entity_poly.type
_entity_poly.pdbx_seq_one_letter_code
_entity_poly.pdbx_strand_id
1 'polypeptide(L)'
;MNQLQSHLFGSSAPPSWLATVQTFAESIYTNPLNLLLLLTVIYVVLPLVRPSSPESPRWTPTLAEARSHLAAPSDRYTYLPPNHPDTVEWTKYTPRTLAVFDGTGDDQDGSRILLAINRKVFDVTKGKNFYGSGGPYGNFAGRDASRGMAKQSFDLDMLTPLDKPIDKLEDLTASEVKNMKEWEGHFTGKYGIVGELIDESEV
;
A
#
# COMPACT_ATOMS: atom_id res chain seq x y z
N MET A 1 15.11 -69.73 48.68
CA MET A 1 15.25 -69.50 47.23
C MET A 1 15.00 -68.05 46.81
N ASN A 2 14.19 -67.24 47.53
CA ASN A 2 13.86 -65.88 47.10
C ASN A 2 14.95 -64.81 47.33
N GLN A 3 15.91 -65.05 48.24
CA GLN A 3 17.02 -64.10 48.50
C GLN A 3 18.17 -64.20 47.49
N LEU A 4 18.28 -65.30 46.74
CA LEU A 4 19.31 -65.49 45.73
C LEU A 4 18.90 -64.95 44.34
N GLN A 5 17.60 -64.87 44.05
CA GLN A 5 17.11 -64.24 42.82
C GLN A 5 17.26 -62.71 42.83
N SER A 6 17.12 -62.06 43.98
CA SER A 6 17.22 -60.60 44.09
C SER A 6 18.65 -60.07 43.88
N HIS A 7 19.67 -60.90 44.13
CA HIS A 7 21.07 -60.53 43.96
C HIS A 7 21.61 -60.78 42.54
N LEU A 8 20.95 -61.64 41.76
CA LEU A 8 21.36 -62.00 40.40
C LEU A 8 20.61 -61.22 39.31
N PHE A 9 19.37 -60.76 39.57
CA PHE A 9 18.51 -60.15 38.54
C PHE A 9 18.09 -58.69 38.80
N GLY A 10 18.59 -58.05 39.86
CA GLY A 10 18.18 -56.69 40.24
C GLY A 10 16.70 -56.62 40.67
N SER A 11 16.32 -55.61 41.45
CA SER A 11 14.89 -55.44 41.75
C SER A 11 14.16 -55.02 40.47
N SER A 12 13.05 -55.69 40.16
CA SER A 12 12.15 -55.31 39.07
C SER A 12 11.29 -54.09 39.44
N ALA A 13 11.79 -53.20 40.30
CA ALA A 13 11.05 -52.03 40.74
C ALA A 13 10.82 -51.12 39.53
N PRO A 14 9.57 -50.73 39.22
CA PRO A 14 9.32 -49.81 38.13
C PRO A 14 10.11 -48.52 38.39
N PRO A 15 10.72 -47.93 37.36
CA PRO A 15 11.52 -46.71 37.52
C PRO A 15 10.71 -45.62 38.24
N SER A 16 11.37 -44.86 39.11
CA SER A 16 10.74 -43.89 40.03
C SER A 16 9.80 -42.89 39.34
N TRP A 17 10.03 -42.58 38.08
CA TRP A 17 9.16 -41.71 37.29
C TRP A 17 7.77 -42.32 37.04
N LEU A 18 7.64 -43.65 36.92
CA LEU A 18 6.33 -44.30 36.76
C LEU A 18 5.49 -44.14 38.02
N ALA A 19 6.10 -44.26 39.20
CA ALA A 19 5.41 -44.03 40.46
C ALA A 19 4.96 -42.56 40.59
N THR A 20 5.78 -41.60 40.15
CA THR A 20 5.38 -40.18 40.13
C THR A 20 4.25 -39.88 39.13
N VAL A 21 4.23 -40.58 37.99
CA VAL A 21 3.15 -40.44 37.00
C VAL A 21 1.86 -41.06 37.56
N GLN A 22 1.96 -42.17 38.27
CA GLN A 22 0.80 -42.85 38.86
C GLN A 22 0.16 -42.01 39.97
N THR A 23 0.96 -41.45 40.89
CA THR A 23 0.44 -40.56 41.94
C THR A 23 -0.13 -39.25 41.38
N PHE A 24 0.48 -38.71 40.32
CA PHE A 24 -0.07 -37.57 39.60
C PHE A 24 -1.41 -37.90 38.93
N ALA A 25 -1.50 -39.04 38.24
CA ALA A 25 -2.73 -39.51 37.61
C ALA A 25 -3.85 -39.71 38.64
N GLU A 26 -3.53 -40.29 39.79
CA GLU A 26 -4.45 -40.44 40.93
C GLU A 26 -4.96 -39.08 41.42
N SER A 27 -4.09 -38.07 41.54
CA SER A 27 -4.46 -36.71 41.93
C SER A 27 -5.44 -36.03 40.97
N ILE A 28 -5.43 -36.40 39.68
CA ILE A 28 -6.31 -35.80 38.66
C ILE A 28 -7.78 -36.19 38.89
N TYR A 29 -8.07 -37.47 39.16
CA TYR A 29 -9.45 -37.96 39.27
C TYR A 29 -9.98 -38.04 40.70
N THR A 30 -9.10 -38.05 41.71
CA THR A 30 -9.52 -38.04 43.13
C THR A 30 -10.00 -36.68 43.59
N ASN A 31 -9.41 -35.60 43.06
CA ASN A 31 -9.80 -34.23 43.42
C ASN A 31 -10.72 -33.62 42.35
N PRO A 32 -11.98 -33.25 42.70
CA PRO A 32 -12.92 -32.69 41.73
C PRO A 32 -12.44 -31.37 41.10
N LEU A 33 -11.62 -30.59 41.81
CA LEU A 33 -11.04 -29.35 41.28
C LEU A 33 -10.02 -29.64 40.17
N ASN A 34 -9.18 -30.67 40.35
CA ASN A 34 -8.19 -31.06 39.34
C ASN A 34 -8.87 -31.61 38.08
N LEU A 35 -10.00 -32.29 38.23
CA LEU A 35 -10.82 -32.75 37.11
C LEU A 35 -11.39 -31.57 36.31
N LEU A 36 -11.91 -30.54 36.98
CA LEU A 36 -12.40 -29.32 36.34
C LEU A 36 -11.26 -28.57 35.62
N LEU A 37 -10.10 -28.45 36.28
CA LEU A 37 -8.92 -27.86 35.67
C LEU A 37 -8.47 -28.65 34.44
N LEU A 38 -8.44 -29.98 34.50
CA LEU A 38 -8.10 -30.84 33.37
C LEU A 38 -9.04 -30.59 32.18
N LEU A 39 -10.35 -30.50 32.42
CA LEU A 39 -11.33 -30.21 31.36
C LEU A 39 -11.12 -28.83 30.74
N THR A 40 -10.81 -27.81 31.56
CA THR A 40 -10.50 -26.46 31.04
C THR A 40 -9.21 -26.44 30.23
N VAL A 41 -8.17 -27.16 30.68
CA VAL A 41 -6.91 -27.29 29.93
C VAL A 41 -7.16 -28.02 28.61
N ILE A 42 -7.93 -29.11 28.61
CA ILE A 42 -8.32 -29.82 27.38
C ILE A 42 -9.10 -28.88 26.44
N TYR A 43 -10.05 -28.10 26.95
CA TYR A 43 -10.80 -27.14 26.15
C TYR A 43 -9.91 -26.07 25.49
N VAL A 44 -8.88 -25.61 26.20
CA VAL A 44 -7.91 -24.62 25.67
C VAL A 44 -6.92 -25.28 24.69
N VAL A 45 -6.49 -26.51 24.93
CA VAL A 45 -5.46 -27.20 24.13
C VAL A 45 -6.03 -27.87 22.87
N LEU A 46 -7.27 -28.37 22.90
CA LEU A 46 -7.95 -28.96 21.74
C LEU A 46 -7.88 -28.09 20.47
N PRO A 47 -8.13 -26.76 20.51
CA PRO A 47 -8.00 -25.91 19.33
C PRO A 47 -6.54 -25.60 18.91
N LEU A 48 -5.52 -25.94 19.71
CA LEU A 48 -4.12 -25.85 19.29
C LEU A 48 -3.72 -27.04 18.41
N VAL A 49 -4.30 -28.23 18.65
CA VAL A 49 -3.97 -29.46 17.92
C VAL A 49 -4.90 -29.67 16.72
N ARG A 50 -6.16 -29.22 16.81
CA ARG A 50 -7.09 -29.21 15.68
C ARG A 50 -7.25 -27.78 15.18
N PRO A 51 -6.65 -27.42 14.02
CA PRO A 51 -6.81 -26.09 13.45
C PRO A 51 -8.31 -25.81 13.28
N SER A 52 -8.69 -24.57 13.59
CA SER A 52 -10.10 -24.19 13.58
C SER A 52 -10.63 -24.27 12.13
N SER A 53 -11.83 -24.81 11.93
CA SER A 53 -12.47 -24.88 10.60
C SER A 53 -12.53 -23.49 9.94
N PRO A 54 -12.47 -23.36 8.60
CA PRO A 54 -12.62 -22.06 7.90
C PRO A 54 -13.87 -21.27 8.30
N GLU A 55 -14.93 -21.95 8.74
CA GLU A 55 -16.17 -21.33 9.21
C GLU A 55 -16.06 -20.72 10.63
N SER A 56 -15.05 -21.11 11.40
CA SER A 56 -14.88 -20.65 12.78
C SER A 56 -14.44 -19.18 12.86
N PRO A 57 -14.81 -18.44 13.92
CA PRO A 57 -14.35 -17.06 14.15
C PRO A 57 -12.84 -16.94 14.45
N ARG A 58 -12.19 -18.06 14.79
CA ARG A 58 -10.78 -18.13 15.22
C ARG A 58 -9.84 -18.61 14.10
N TRP A 59 -10.36 -18.86 12.90
CA TRP A 59 -9.55 -19.24 11.75
C TRP A 59 -8.83 -18.02 11.17
N THR A 60 -7.55 -18.18 10.85
CA THR A 60 -6.74 -17.19 10.16
C THR A 60 -6.22 -17.79 8.85
N PRO A 61 -6.40 -17.12 7.69
CA PRO A 61 -5.89 -17.61 6.42
C PRO A 61 -4.36 -17.53 6.37
N THR A 62 -3.75 -18.40 5.57
CA THR A 62 -2.35 -18.24 5.19
C THR A 62 -2.17 -17.03 4.27
N LEU A 63 -0.93 -16.52 4.13
CA LEU A 63 -0.65 -15.38 3.25
C LEU A 63 -1.04 -15.63 1.78
N ALA A 64 -0.87 -16.87 1.31
CA ALA A 64 -1.28 -17.27 -0.03
C ALA A 64 -2.81 -17.27 -0.20
N GLU A 65 -3.53 -17.80 0.79
CA GLU A 65 -5.00 -17.82 0.79
C GLU A 65 -5.60 -16.41 0.90
N ALA A 66 -5.05 -15.55 1.75
CA ALA A 66 -5.47 -14.16 1.91
C ALA A 66 -5.32 -13.33 0.63
N ARG A 67 -4.36 -13.68 -0.23
CA ARG A 67 -4.13 -13.08 -1.55
C ARG A 67 -4.98 -13.68 -2.67
N SER A 68 -5.47 -14.90 -2.48
CA SER A 68 -6.09 -15.69 -3.56
C SER A 68 -7.50 -15.25 -3.95
N HIS A 69 -8.12 -14.30 -3.25
CA HIS A 69 -9.50 -13.80 -3.47
C HIS A 69 -10.63 -14.85 -3.38
N LEU A 70 -10.29 -16.14 -3.35
CA LEU A 70 -11.20 -17.30 -3.37
C LEU A 70 -11.49 -17.86 -1.97
N ALA A 71 -10.65 -17.54 -0.98
CA ALA A 71 -10.69 -18.18 0.35
C ALA A 71 -11.30 -17.32 1.47
N ALA A 72 -11.59 -16.04 1.22
CA ALA A 72 -12.14 -15.14 2.24
C ALA A 72 -13.66 -14.97 2.04
N PRO A 73 -14.49 -15.36 3.02
CA PRO A 73 -15.89 -14.93 3.06
C PRO A 73 -15.92 -13.40 3.00
N SER A 74 -16.77 -12.83 2.13
CA SER A 74 -16.85 -11.38 1.84
C SER A 74 -17.02 -10.49 3.08
N ASP A 75 -17.45 -11.07 4.20
CA ASP A 75 -17.80 -10.36 5.43
C ASP A 75 -16.65 -10.27 6.45
N ARG A 76 -15.43 -10.72 6.11
CA ARG A 76 -14.26 -10.65 7.01
C ARG A 76 -13.19 -9.69 6.50
N TYR A 77 -12.64 -8.87 7.42
CA TYR A 77 -11.56 -7.89 7.19
C TYR A 77 -10.18 -8.53 6.89
N THR A 78 -10.14 -9.78 6.44
CA THR A 78 -8.93 -10.62 6.31
C THR A 78 -8.60 -10.91 4.84
N TYR A 79 -8.91 -10.00 3.93
CA TYR A 79 -8.47 -10.07 2.54
C TYR A 79 -7.34 -9.08 2.31
N LEU A 80 -6.30 -9.51 1.58
CA LEU A 80 -5.22 -8.64 1.11
C LEU A 80 -5.45 -8.41 -0.39
N PRO A 81 -5.57 -7.16 -0.86
CA PRO A 81 -5.74 -6.91 -2.29
C PRO A 81 -4.52 -7.44 -3.07
N PRO A 82 -4.70 -7.93 -4.32
CA PRO A 82 -3.62 -8.52 -5.11
C PRO A 82 -2.43 -7.56 -5.31
N ASN A 83 -2.75 -6.29 -5.57
CA ASN A 83 -1.80 -5.19 -5.65
C ASN A 83 -2.35 -4.00 -4.86
N HIS A 84 -1.45 -3.23 -4.26
CA HIS A 84 -1.78 -1.90 -3.76
C HIS A 84 -2.01 -0.96 -4.94
N PRO A 85 -2.85 0.07 -4.81
CA PRO A 85 -2.96 1.10 -5.84
C PRO A 85 -1.59 1.73 -6.07
N ASP A 86 -1.27 2.03 -7.33
CA ASP A 86 0.00 2.65 -7.68
C ASP A 86 0.17 3.97 -6.92
N THR A 87 1.32 4.11 -6.25
CA THR A 87 1.67 5.32 -5.53
C THR A 87 2.40 6.23 -6.49
N VAL A 88 1.97 7.50 -6.56
CA VAL A 88 2.67 8.48 -7.38
C VAL A 88 3.95 8.88 -6.65
N GLU A 89 5.09 8.50 -7.20
CA GLU A 89 6.40 8.88 -6.69
C GLU A 89 6.73 10.31 -7.11
N TRP A 90 7.22 11.10 -6.16
CA TRP A 90 7.70 12.44 -6.44
C TRP A 90 8.89 12.40 -7.39
N THR A 91 8.74 13.01 -8.57
CA THR A 91 9.74 12.91 -9.65
C THR A 91 10.14 14.29 -10.15
N LYS A 92 11.38 14.43 -10.60
CA LYS A 92 11.83 15.62 -11.33
C LYS A 92 11.54 15.44 -12.81
N TYR A 93 10.84 16.39 -13.40
CA TYR A 93 10.47 16.37 -14.81
C TYR A 93 11.25 17.46 -15.55
N THR A 94 11.77 17.13 -16.73
CA THR A 94 12.15 18.11 -17.75
C THR A 94 10.96 18.43 -18.66
N PRO A 95 11.00 19.53 -19.44
CA PRO A 95 9.99 19.79 -20.46
C PRO A 95 9.75 18.60 -21.40
N ARG A 96 10.82 17.89 -21.81
CA ARG A 96 10.72 16.70 -22.68
C ARG A 96 10.05 15.52 -22.01
N THR A 97 10.44 15.19 -20.77
CA THR A 97 9.82 14.08 -20.04
C THR A 97 8.39 14.39 -19.64
N LEU A 98 8.07 15.66 -19.36
CA LEU A 98 6.71 16.08 -19.06
C LEU A 98 5.80 15.96 -20.28
N ALA A 99 6.31 16.26 -21.48
CA ALA A 99 5.56 16.21 -22.73
C ALA A 99 5.03 14.81 -23.10
N VAL A 100 5.61 13.75 -22.53
CA VAL A 100 5.12 12.37 -22.70
C VAL A 100 3.75 12.18 -22.04
N PHE A 101 3.43 12.97 -21.02
CA PHE A 101 2.20 12.86 -20.24
C PHE A 101 1.12 13.84 -20.69
N ASP A 102 0.75 13.77 -21.97
CA ASP A 102 -0.32 14.58 -22.57
C ASP A 102 -1.69 13.86 -22.59
N GLY A 103 -1.75 12.61 -22.10
CA GLY A 103 -2.95 11.78 -22.05
C GLY A 103 -3.33 11.10 -23.37
N THR A 104 -2.43 11.10 -24.36
CA THR A 104 -2.63 10.41 -25.66
C THR A 104 -2.04 9.00 -25.71
N GLY A 105 -1.23 8.60 -24.73
CA GLY A 105 -0.63 7.27 -24.70
C GLY A 105 -1.63 6.17 -24.32
N ASP A 106 -1.38 4.97 -24.87
CA ASP A 106 -2.25 3.79 -24.72
C ASP A 106 -1.91 2.94 -23.47
N ASP A 107 -0.81 3.23 -22.79
CA ASP A 107 -0.36 2.57 -21.55
C ASP A 107 -0.84 3.31 -20.30
N GLN A 108 -0.69 2.67 -19.12
CA GLN A 108 -1.14 3.27 -17.85
C GLN A 108 -0.45 4.62 -17.60
N ASP A 109 0.83 4.74 -17.99
CA ASP A 109 1.61 5.97 -17.83
C ASP A 109 1.25 7.05 -18.86
N GLY A 110 1.09 6.71 -20.13
CA GLY A 110 0.73 7.64 -21.19
C GLY A 110 -0.75 8.08 -21.18
N SER A 111 -1.60 7.35 -20.45
CA SER A 111 -2.97 7.79 -20.17
C SER A 111 -3.05 8.96 -19.18
N ARG A 112 -1.98 9.19 -18.40
CA ARG A 112 -1.89 10.27 -17.42
C ARG A 112 -1.67 11.61 -18.11
N ILE A 113 -2.25 12.64 -17.52
CA ILE A 113 -2.11 14.02 -17.99
C ILE A 113 -1.45 14.82 -16.88
N LEU A 114 -0.23 15.28 -17.15
CA LEU A 114 0.52 16.14 -16.26
C LEU A 114 0.62 17.54 -16.87
N LEU A 115 0.71 18.57 -16.02
CA LEU A 115 1.09 19.91 -16.46
C LEU A 115 1.86 20.62 -15.35
N ALA A 116 2.66 21.61 -15.71
CA ALA A 116 3.42 22.39 -14.74
C ALA A 116 2.85 23.81 -14.58
N ILE A 117 2.83 24.29 -13.34
CA ILE A 117 2.56 25.69 -13.00
C ILE A 117 3.58 26.11 -11.96
N ASN A 118 4.33 27.17 -12.24
CA ASN A 118 5.36 27.74 -11.37
C ASN A 118 6.35 26.66 -10.87
N ARG A 119 6.91 25.89 -11.82
CA ARG A 119 7.78 24.72 -11.59
C ARG A 119 7.17 23.55 -10.81
N LYS A 120 5.91 23.58 -10.40
CA LYS A 120 5.23 22.44 -9.75
C LYS A 120 4.47 21.63 -10.77
N VAL A 121 4.67 20.31 -10.78
CA VAL A 121 3.99 19.39 -11.69
C VAL A 121 2.76 18.82 -11.01
N PHE A 122 1.60 19.00 -11.65
CA PHE A 122 0.31 18.54 -11.16
C PHE A 122 -0.22 17.39 -12.00
N ASP A 123 -0.79 16.37 -11.35
CA ASP A 123 -1.54 15.33 -12.02
C ASP A 123 -2.99 15.76 -12.21
N VAL A 124 -3.32 16.08 -13.46
CA VAL A 124 -4.63 16.54 -13.89
C VAL A 124 -5.42 15.47 -14.63
N THR A 125 -5.03 14.20 -14.50
CA THR A 125 -5.70 13.05 -15.15
C THR A 125 -7.19 12.98 -14.77
N LYS A 126 -7.55 13.32 -13.53
CA LYS A 126 -8.96 13.44 -13.08
C LYS A 126 -9.77 14.47 -13.87
N GLY A 127 -9.09 15.43 -14.49
CA GLY A 127 -9.65 16.48 -15.35
C GLY A 127 -9.54 16.18 -16.84
N LYS A 128 -9.45 14.92 -17.27
CA LYS A 128 -9.27 14.52 -18.69
C LYS A 128 -10.25 15.17 -19.66
N ASN A 129 -11.48 15.49 -19.26
CA ASN A 129 -12.43 16.21 -20.11
C ASN A 129 -11.99 17.64 -20.48
N PHE A 130 -11.11 18.24 -19.69
CA PHE A 130 -10.61 19.60 -19.88
C PHE A 130 -9.22 19.61 -20.52
N TYR A 131 -8.32 18.77 -20.02
CA TYR A 131 -6.90 18.76 -20.40
C TYR A 131 -6.53 17.61 -21.34
N GLY A 132 -7.41 16.64 -21.55
CA GLY A 132 -7.15 15.55 -22.49
C GLY A 132 -7.31 16.00 -23.94
N SER A 133 -7.00 15.09 -24.86
CA SER A 133 -7.17 15.31 -26.29
C SER A 133 -8.60 15.78 -26.63
N GLY A 134 -8.70 16.91 -27.33
CA GLY A 134 -9.98 17.54 -27.70
C GLY A 134 -10.64 18.39 -26.60
N GLY A 135 -10.05 18.46 -25.40
CA GLY A 135 -10.50 19.37 -24.34
C GLY A 135 -10.13 20.83 -24.61
N PRO A 136 -10.87 21.81 -24.05
CA PRO A 136 -10.60 23.23 -24.26
C PRO A 136 -9.23 23.70 -23.76
N TYR A 137 -8.60 22.94 -22.84
CA TYR A 137 -7.30 23.25 -22.24
C TYR A 137 -6.26 22.16 -22.54
N GLY A 138 -6.49 21.36 -23.59
CA GLY A 138 -5.57 20.29 -23.99
C GLY A 138 -4.21 20.78 -24.47
N ASN A 139 -4.10 22.05 -24.85
CA ASN A 139 -2.83 22.69 -25.21
C ASN A 139 -1.80 22.73 -24.06
N PHE A 140 -2.26 22.66 -22.80
CA PHE A 140 -1.40 22.62 -21.62
C PHE A 140 -1.00 21.21 -21.18
N ALA A 141 -1.57 20.17 -21.80
CA ALA A 141 -1.25 18.79 -21.48
C ALA A 141 0.23 18.49 -21.78
N GLY A 142 0.96 17.99 -20.79
CA GLY A 142 2.38 17.72 -20.88
C GLY A 142 3.28 18.96 -20.97
N ARG A 143 2.77 20.16 -20.64
CA ARG A 143 3.50 21.43 -20.85
C ARG A 143 3.60 22.27 -19.58
N ASP A 144 4.50 23.25 -19.63
CA ASP A 144 4.53 24.35 -18.68
C ASP A 144 3.45 25.38 -19.04
N ALA A 145 2.42 25.47 -18.20
CA ALA A 145 1.30 26.38 -18.36
C ALA A 145 1.51 27.72 -17.63
N SER A 146 2.65 27.93 -16.95
CA SER A 146 2.87 29.07 -16.06
C SER A 146 2.59 30.42 -16.72
N ARG A 147 3.12 30.64 -17.94
CA ARG A 147 2.89 31.89 -18.69
C ARG A 147 1.44 32.03 -19.14
N GLY A 148 0.82 30.96 -19.61
CA GLY A 148 -0.59 30.93 -19.99
C GLY A 148 -1.50 31.32 -18.82
N MET A 149 -1.22 30.80 -17.61
CA MET A 149 -1.95 31.14 -16.39
C MET A 149 -1.70 32.60 -15.96
N ALA A 150 -0.47 33.07 -16.06
CA ALA A 150 -0.10 34.44 -15.70
C ALA A 150 -0.82 35.47 -16.57
N LYS A 151 -0.83 35.24 -17.90
CA LYS A 151 -1.44 36.11 -18.90
C LYS A 151 -2.92 35.81 -19.16
N GLN A 152 -3.45 34.77 -18.53
CA GLN A 152 -4.82 34.27 -18.72
C GLN A 152 -5.14 34.00 -20.20
N SER A 153 -4.17 33.45 -20.94
CA SER A 153 -4.29 33.15 -22.37
C SER A 153 -4.04 31.66 -22.63
N PHE A 154 -4.77 31.12 -23.60
CA PHE A 154 -4.66 29.75 -24.11
C PHE A 154 -3.92 29.69 -25.45
N ASP A 155 -3.34 30.81 -25.90
CA ASP A 155 -2.64 30.88 -27.18
C ASP A 155 -1.40 29.99 -27.15
N LEU A 156 -1.12 29.31 -28.27
CA LEU A 156 0.02 28.42 -28.39
C LEU A 156 1.36 29.15 -28.22
N ASP A 157 1.40 30.44 -28.53
CA ASP A 157 2.57 31.31 -28.35
C ASP A 157 2.95 31.51 -26.88
N MET A 158 2.03 31.23 -25.95
CA MET A 158 2.28 31.30 -24.51
C MET A 158 2.89 30.01 -23.95
N LEU A 159 2.96 28.95 -24.75
CA LEU A 159 3.58 27.68 -24.34
C LEU A 159 5.09 27.75 -24.53
N THR A 160 5.83 27.37 -23.48
CA THR A 160 7.29 27.25 -23.57
C THR A 160 7.66 26.17 -24.59
N PRO A 161 8.48 26.47 -25.61
CA PRO A 161 8.94 25.46 -26.56
C PRO A 161 9.72 24.34 -25.86
N LEU A 162 9.52 23.10 -26.29
CA LEU A 162 10.17 21.93 -25.67
C LEU A 162 11.69 21.89 -25.87
N ASP A 163 12.19 22.52 -26.93
CA ASP A 163 13.62 22.57 -27.26
C ASP A 163 14.37 23.74 -26.63
N LYS A 164 13.71 24.53 -25.79
CA LYS A 164 14.30 25.70 -25.13
C LYS A 164 14.33 25.49 -23.61
N PRO A 165 15.22 26.21 -22.90
CA PRO A 165 15.16 26.28 -21.44
C PRO A 165 13.78 26.71 -20.96
N ILE A 166 13.45 26.32 -19.73
CA ILE A 166 12.23 26.71 -19.05
C ILE A 166 12.13 28.23 -19.03
N ASP A 167 10.90 28.69 -19.18
CA ASP A 167 10.61 30.10 -19.10
C ASP A 167 10.85 30.63 -17.70
N LYS A 168 11.72 31.63 -17.58
CA LYS A 168 12.03 32.24 -16.27
C LYS A 168 10.95 33.20 -15.79
N LEU A 169 10.03 33.62 -16.67
CA LEU A 169 8.91 34.49 -16.34
C LEU A 169 9.32 35.86 -15.74
N GLU A 170 10.55 36.30 -15.99
CA GLU A 170 11.12 37.54 -15.44
C GLU A 170 10.47 38.80 -16.03
N ASP A 171 9.84 38.68 -17.20
CA ASP A 171 9.14 39.76 -17.92
C ASP A 171 7.72 40.01 -17.42
N LEU A 172 7.21 39.18 -16.49
CA LEU A 172 5.86 39.31 -15.97
C LEU A 172 5.72 40.49 -15.00
N THR A 173 4.60 41.19 -15.11
CA THR A 173 4.16 42.20 -14.15
C THR A 173 3.74 41.58 -12.81
N ALA A 174 3.74 42.39 -11.74
CA ALA A 174 3.30 41.93 -10.42
C ALA A 174 1.87 41.37 -10.40
N SER A 175 0.98 41.92 -11.24
CA SER A 175 -0.39 41.42 -11.42
C SER A 175 -0.42 40.04 -12.10
N GLU A 176 0.37 39.84 -13.15
CA GLU A 176 0.43 38.54 -13.87
C GLU A 176 1.04 37.45 -12.97
N VAL A 177 2.07 37.79 -12.19
CA VAL A 177 2.64 36.87 -11.18
C VAL A 177 1.61 36.51 -10.12
N LYS A 178 0.79 37.48 -9.68
CA LYS A 178 -0.30 37.21 -8.73
C LYS A 178 -1.33 36.25 -9.32
N ASN A 179 -1.77 36.48 -10.55
CA ASN A 179 -2.71 35.61 -11.25
C ASN A 179 -2.19 34.17 -11.35
N MET A 180 -0.92 34.00 -11.73
CA MET A 180 -0.28 32.68 -11.79
C MET A 180 -0.30 31.96 -10.44
N LYS A 181 0.04 32.66 -9.35
CA LYS A 181 0.04 32.10 -7.99
C LYS A 181 -1.36 31.75 -7.48
N GLU A 182 -2.37 32.51 -7.85
CA GLU A 182 -3.76 32.18 -7.55
C GLU A 182 -4.18 30.88 -8.24
N TRP A 183 -3.83 30.71 -9.52
CA TRP A 183 -4.04 29.46 -10.25
C TRP A 183 -3.27 28.29 -9.63
N GLU A 184 -2.00 28.49 -9.26
CA GLU A 184 -1.21 27.50 -8.53
C GLU A 184 -1.92 27.05 -7.24
N GLY A 185 -2.48 27.98 -6.48
CA GLY A 185 -3.28 27.68 -5.28
C GLY A 185 -4.55 26.87 -5.58
N HIS A 186 -5.29 27.25 -6.63
CA HIS A 186 -6.46 26.49 -7.07
C HIS A 186 -6.11 25.07 -7.49
N PHE A 187 -5.00 24.88 -8.20
CA PHE A 187 -4.54 23.55 -8.61
C PHE A 187 -4.08 22.72 -7.42
N THR A 188 -3.36 23.32 -6.46
CA THR A 188 -2.93 22.64 -5.22
C THR A 188 -4.11 22.11 -4.41
N GLY A 189 -5.24 22.82 -4.39
CA GLY A 189 -6.45 22.36 -3.72
C GLY A 189 -7.21 21.24 -4.43
N LYS A 190 -7.03 21.09 -5.75
CA LYS A 190 -7.83 20.19 -6.60
C LYS A 190 -7.07 18.95 -7.09
N TYR A 191 -5.78 19.10 -7.35
CA TYR A 191 -4.91 18.12 -7.97
C TYR A 191 -3.72 17.79 -7.08
N GLY A 192 -3.20 16.57 -7.19
CA GLY A 192 -1.99 16.16 -6.48
C GLY A 192 -0.75 16.74 -7.16
N ILE A 193 0.21 17.21 -6.37
CA ILE A 193 1.52 17.58 -6.87
C ILE A 193 2.36 16.31 -6.94
N VAL A 194 2.91 16.01 -8.11
CA VAL A 194 3.62 14.76 -8.41
C VAL A 194 5.10 14.96 -8.70
N GLY A 195 5.54 16.22 -8.72
CA GLY A 195 6.92 16.53 -9.04
C GLY A 195 7.22 18.01 -9.16
N GLU A 196 8.45 18.25 -9.60
CA GLU A 196 8.98 19.57 -9.92
C GLU A 196 9.49 19.58 -11.36
N LEU A 197 9.26 20.69 -12.06
CA LEU A 197 9.76 20.93 -13.40
C LEU A 197 11.13 21.61 -13.30
N ILE A 198 12.15 20.94 -13.81
CA ILE A 198 13.55 21.36 -13.82
C ILE A 198 14.07 21.52 -15.24
N ASP A 199 15.09 22.37 -15.40
CA ASP A 199 15.75 22.56 -16.68
C ASP A 199 16.52 21.30 -17.08
N GLU A 200 16.70 21.07 -18.39
CA GLU A 200 17.46 19.90 -18.88
C GLU A 200 18.90 19.86 -18.37
N SER A 201 19.48 21.01 -18.01
CA SER A 201 20.83 21.09 -17.44
C SER A 201 20.93 20.65 -15.98
N GLU A 202 19.80 20.48 -15.28
CA GLU A 202 19.74 20.19 -13.84
C GLU A 202 19.39 18.72 -13.52
N VAL A 203 19.28 17.88 -14.56
CA VAL A 203 18.99 16.44 -14.46
C VAL A 203 20.21 15.65 -14.02
#